data_AF-R1FJX8-F1
#
_entry.id   AF-R1FJX8-F1
#
_cell.length_a   1.000
_cell.length_b   1.000
_cell.length_c   1.000
_cell.angle_alpha   90.00
_cell.angle_beta   90.00
_cell.angle_gamma   90.00
#
_symmetry.space_group_name_H-M   'P 1'
#
loop_
_entity.id
_entity.type
_entity.pdbx_description
1 polymer ?
#
loop_
_entity_poly.entity_id
_entity_poly.type
_entity_poly.pdbx_seq_one_letter_code
_entity_poly.pdbx_strand_id
1 'polypeptide(L)'
;MSVKSTLSPPAVERLRRAIHRTEAKIFTPAARPHLHQSVAAYAASPTLTALAIYVTSDDLTLSRRTDESYALSIEGAPPAATLRAHTVYGALHGLETFSQLVSRGSGLRGKCSAVINASRLAISDAPRFRWRGLMLDSARHYLPVEAITAMLDAMSFNKLNVLHWHISDSQSFPLLTKARGVSC
;
A
#
# COMPACT_ATOMS: atom_id res chain seq x y z
N MET A 1 1.67 -13.99 -2.79
CA MET A 1 2.78 -13.58 -1.87
C MET A 1 2.67 -14.39 -0.57
N SER A 2 3.73 -14.54 0.26
CA SER A 2 3.65 -15.33 1.51
C SER A 2 4.22 -14.59 2.73
N VAL A 3 3.50 -14.65 3.85
CA VAL A 3 3.89 -14.05 5.13
C VAL A 3 4.55 -15.13 5.98
N LYS A 4 5.78 -14.88 6.43
CA LYS A 4 6.48 -15.75 7.39
C LYS A 4 6.72 -14.96 8.68
N SER A 5 5.82 -15.10 9.65
CA SER A 5 5.90 -14.31 10.89
C SER A 5 5.17 -14.95 12.07
N THR A 6 5.64 -14.66 13.28
CA THR A 6 5.04 -15.00 14.58
C THR A 6 4.05 -13.94 15.09
N LEU A 7 3.44 -13.16 14.18
CA LEU A 7 2.53 -12.05 14.50
C LEU A 7 1.21 -12.53 15.12
N SER A 8 0.52 -11.65 15.85
CA SER A 8 -0.84 -11.93 16.31
C SER A 8 -1.84 -12.03 15.15
N PRO A 9 -3.01 -12.68 15.36
CA PRO A 9 -4.03 -12.78 14.33
C PRO A 9 -4.50 -11.43 13.74
N PRO A 10 -4.72 -10.36 14.55
CA PRO A 10 -5.05 -9.04 14.00
C PRO A 10 -3.99 -8.45 13.07
N ALA A 11 -2.71 -8.60 13.41
CA ALA A 11 -1.61 -8.08 12.60
C ALA A 11 -1.47 -8.85 11.28
N VAL A 12 -1.60 -10.19 11.34
CA VAL A 12 -1.65 -11.04 10.15
C VAL A 12 -2.80 -10.65 9.23
N GLU A 13 -4.00 -10.43 9.78
CA GLU A 13 -5.17 -10.04 9.00
C GLU A 13 -4.99 -8.68 8.31
N ARG A 14 -4.41 -7.71 9.01
CA ARG A 14 -4.09 -6.40 8.43
C ARG A 14 -3.11 -6.52 7.26
N LEU A 15 -2.10 -7.38 7.39
CA LEU A 15 -1.13 -7.64 6.34
C LEU A 15 -1.72 -8.43 5.17
N ARG A 16 -2.58 -9.43 5.42
CA ARG A 16 -3.31 -10.17 4.37
C ARG A 16 -4.17 -9.26 3.51
N ARG A 17 -4.94 -8.36 4.13
CA ARG A 17 -5.72 -7.36 3.39
C ARG A 17 -4.85 -6.43 2.54
N ALA A 18 -3.66 -6.09 3.02
CA ALA A 18 -2.71 -5.29 2.24
C ALA A 18 -2.12 -6.06 1.05
N ILE A 19 -1.76 -7.33 1.24
CA ILE A 19 -1.29 -8.21 0.18
C ILE A 19 -2.36 -8.34 -0.91
N HIS A 20 -3.60 -8.66 -0.52
CA HIS A 20 -4.71 -8.80 -1.46
C HIS A 20 -4.92 -7.52 -2.29
N ARG A 21 -4.88 -6.34 -1.64
CA ARG A 21 -4.94 -5.05 -2.36
C ARG A 21 -3.77 -4.85 -3.31
N THR A 22 -2.56 -5.23 -2.91
CA THR A 22 -1.36 -5.10 -3.75
C THR A 22 -1.40 -6.03 -4.96
N GLU A 23 -1.85 -7.27 -4.76
CA GLU A 23 -2.08 -8.23 -5.85
C GLU A 23 -3.15 -7.70 -6.81
N ALA A 24 -4.26 -7.15 -6.29
CA ALA A 24 -5.27 -6.50 -7.12
C ALA A 24 -4.69 -5.34 -7.95
N LYS A 25 -3.84 -4.47 -7.36
CA LYS A 25 -3.16 -3.37 -8.08
C LYS A 25 -2.26 -3.88 -9.21
N ILE A 26 -1.54 -4.99 -8.99
CA ILE A 26 -0.59 -5.55 -9.95
C ILE A 26 -1.31 -6.27 -11.11
N PHE A 27 -2.31 -7.09 -10.79
CA PHE A 27 -2.89 -8.05 -11.75
C PHE A 27 -4.20 -7.59 -12.41
N THR A 28 -4.90 -6.57 -11.90
CA THR A 28 -6.19 -6.12 -12.46
C THR A 28 -6.00 -5.24 -13.71
N PRO A 29 -6.51 -5.61 -14.91
CA PRO A 29 -6.27 -4.91 -16.17
C PRO A 29 -6.60 -3.41 -16.19
N ALA A 30 -7.63 -3.00 -15.47
CA ALA A 30 -8.10 -1.60 -15.44
C ALA A 30 -7.21 -0.65 -14.61
N ALA A 31 -6.29 -1.17 -13.80
CA ALA A 31 -5.59 -0.37 -12.79
C ALA A 31 -4.46 0.53 -13.32
N ARG A 32 -3.94 0.29 -14.54
CA ARG A 32 -2.86 1.09 -15.15
C ARG A 32 -2.92 1.09 -16.69
N PRO A 33 -3.68 2.01 -17.33
CA PRO A 33 -3.83 2.04 -18.79
C PRO A 33 -2.56 2.45 -19.57
N HIS A 34 -1.53 3.00 -18.91
CA HIS A 34 -0.39 3.66 -19.58
C HIS A 34 0.98 2.97 -19.47
N LEU A 35 1.08 1.80 -18.82
CA LEU A 35 2.34 1.03 -18.79
C LEU A 35 2.33 -0.07 -19.86
N HIS A 36 2.32 0.34 -21.12
CA HIS A 36 2.52 -0.55 -22.27
C HIS A 36 4.01 -0.48 -22.66
N GLN A 37 4.87 -1.15 -21.90
CA GLN A 37 6.29 -1.24 -22.26
C GLN A 37 6.50 -2.43 -23.19
N SER A 38 7.30 -2.24 -24.26
CA SER A 38 7.42 -3.21 -25.34
C SER A 38 7.91 -4.58 -24.85
N VAL A 39 7.17 -5.62 -25.21
CA VAL A 39 7.30 -7.01 -24.73
C VAL A 39 8.64 -7.65 -25.13
N ALA A 40 9.31 -7.13 -26.16
CA ALA A 40 10.52 -7.71 -26.74
C ALA A 40 11.74 -7.71 -25.81
N ALA A 41 11.80 -6.81 -24.81
CA ALA A 41 12.93 -6.73 -23.88
C ALA A 41 12.89 -7.74 -22.72
N TYR A 42 11.77 -8.45 -22.53
CA TYR A 42 11.49 -9.19 -21.28
C TYR A 42 11.52 -10.72 -21.39
N ALA A 43 11.65 -11.28 -22.59
CA ALA A 43 11.63 -12.73 -22.81
C ALA A 43 12.75 -13.51 -22.11
N ALA A 44 13.84 -12.83 -21.71
CA ALA A 44 15.00 -13.41 -21.04
C ALA A 44 15.19 -12.95 -19.58
N SER A 45 14.28 -12.12 -19.04
CA SER A 45 14.39 -11.65 -17.65
C SER A 45 13.90 -12.73 -16.68
N PRO A 46 14.62 -12.99 -15.58
CA PRO A 46 14.24 -14.03 -14.64
C PRO A 46 12.93 -13.65 -13.94
N THR A 47 11.95 -14.54 -14.00
CA THR A 47 10.62 -14.32 -13.39
C THR A 47 10.72 -14.42 -11.88
N LEU A 48 10.23 -13.41 -11.17
CA LEU A 48 10.11 -13.45 -9.72
C LEU A 48 9.05 -14.49 -9.32
N THR A 49 9.44 -15.47 -8.50
CA THR A 49 8.55 -16.57 -8.09
C THR A 49 7.78 -16.26 -6.80
N ALA A 50 8.37 -15.48 -5.90
CA ALA A 50 7.74 -15.16 -4.61
C ALA A 50 8.24 -13.83 -4.01
N LEU A 51 7.36 -13.19 -3.24
CA LEU A 51 7.68 -12.15 -2.27
C LEU A 51 7.46 -12.73 -0.86
N ALA A 52 8.54 -12.78 -0.08
CA ALA A 52 8.50 -13.13 1.34
C ALA A 52 8.47 -11.85 2.19
N ILE A 53 7.53 -11.77 3.12
CA ILE A 53 7.35 -10.59 3.99
C ILE A 53 7.66 -10.98 5.43
N TYR A 54 8.56 -10.23 6.05
CA TYR A 54 8.98 -10.39 7.44
C TYR A 54 8.68 -9.10 8.21
N VAL A 55 7.89 -9.21 9.27
CA VAL A 55 7.58 -8.13 10.20
C VAL A 55 7.96 -8.60 11.59
N THR A 56 8.71 -7.78 12.33
CA THR A 56 9.27 -8.18 13.63
C THR A 56 8.41 -7.79 14.83
N SER A 57 7.64 -6.70 14.73
CA SER A 57 6.76 -6.20 15.78
C SER A 57 5.28 -6.46 15.46
N ASP A 58 4.56 -6.88 16.49
CA ASP A 58 3.11 -7.07 16.48
C ASP A 58 2.33 -5.80 16.87
N ASP A 59 3.04 -4.71 17.17
CA ASP A 59 2.39 -3.46 17.58
C ASP A 59 1.58 -2.84 16.42
N LEU A 60 0.27 -2.76 16.63
CA LEU A 60 -0.69 -2.11 15.72
C LEU A 60 -1.07 -0.70 16.16
N THR A 61 -0.35 -0.13 17.13
CA THR A 61 -0.56 1.24 17.57
C THR A 61 -0.08 2.20 16.49
N LEU A 62 -1.01 2.94 15.89
CA LEU A 62 -0.68 4.03 14.99
C LEU A 62 -0.46 5.31 15.79
N SER A 63 0.79 5.76 15.87
CA SER A 63 1.19 6.97 16.57
C SER A 63 2.24 7.74 15.77
N ARG A 64 2.55 8.95 16.21
CA ARG A 64 3.68 9.73 15.68
C ARG A 64 5.03 9.04 15.87
N ARG A 65 5.14 7.99 16.69
CA ARG A 65 6.40 7.27 16.95
C ARG A 65 6.50 5.97 16.17
N THR A 66 5.42 5.53 15.52
CA THR A 66 5.38 4.30 14.72
C THR A 66 6.55 4.29 13.74
N ASP A 67 7.27 3.17 13.72
CA ASP A 67 8.35 2.96 12.78
C ASP A 67 7.78 2.52 11.43
N GLU A 68 7.96 3.37 10.43
CA GLU A 68 7.49 3.21 9.06
C GLU A 68 8.61 2.78 8.10
N SER A 69 9.80 2.45 8.63
CA SER A 69 10.93 1.99 7.82
C SER A 69 10.73 0.59 7.26
N TYR A 70 11.34 0.34 6.11
CA TYR A 70 11.36 -0.98 5.48
C TYR A 70 12.63 -1.17 4.64
N ALA A 71 12.94 -2.43 4.36
CA ALA A 71 13.96 -2.83 3.42
C ALA A 71 13.35 -3.84 2.43
N LEU A 72 13.57 -3.61 1.13
CA LEU A 72 13.12 -4.48 0.05
C LEU A 72 14.35 -4.91 -0.76
N SER A 73 14.55 -6.22 -0.89
CA SER A 73 15.61 -6.77 -1.73
C SER A 73 15.10 -7.80 -2.71
N ILE A 74 15.77 -7.90 -3.84
CA ILE A 74 15.59 -8.95 -4.85
C ILE A 74 16.98 -9.51 -5.11
N GLU A 75 17.19 -10.77 -4.78
CA GLU A 75 18.49 -11.44 -4.90
C GLU A 75 18.30 -12.91 -5.31
N GLY A 76 19.39 -13.54 -5.77
CA GLY A 76 19.43 -14.97 -6.10
C GLY A 76 19.16 -15.32 -7.56
N ALA A 77 19.41 -16.58 -7.90
CA ALA A 77 19.08 -17.19 -9.18
C ALA A 77 18.47 -18.58 -8.89
N PRO A 78 17.11 -18.72 -8.88
CA PRO A 78 16.10 -17.77 -9.32
C PRO A 78 15.91 -16.57 -8.35
N PRO A 79 15.46 -15.40 -8.85
CA PRO A 79 15.29 -14.20 -8.04
C PRO A 79 14.13 -14.34 -7.07
N ALA A 80 14.40 -14.06 -5.79
CA ALA A 80 13.42 -14.04 -4.71
C ALA A 80 13.34 -12.64 -4.10
N ALA A 81 12.13 -12.10 -3.95
CA ALA A 81 11.93 -10.81 -3.32
C ALA A 81 11.71 -10.99 -1.82
N THR A 82 12.34 -10.14 -1.03
CA THR A 82 12.22 -10.12 0.43
C THR A 82 11.90 -8.71 0.90
N LEU A 83 10.78 -8.56 1.61
CA LEU A 83 10.40 -7.32 2.28
C LEU A 83 10.53 -7.51 3.79
N ARG A 84 11.31 -6.65 4.43
CA ARG A 84 11.52 -6.61 5.89
C ARG A 84 11.06 -5.27 6.43
N ALA A 85 10.32 -5.27 7.53
CA ALA A 85 9.93 -4.07 8.23
C ALA A 85 9.84 -4.31 9.74
N HIS A 86 10.03 -3.27 10.53
CA HIS A 86 9.86 -3.39 11.99
C HIS A 86 8.37 -3.56 12.34
N THR A 87 7.48 -2.75 11.75
CA THR A 87 6.03 -2.80 12.00
C THR A 87 5.25 -3.14 10.72
N VAL A 88 3.97 -3.47 10.88
CA VAL A 88 3.05 -3.67 9.74
C VAL A 88 2.99 -2.42 8.85
N TYR A 89 3.11 -1.22 9.40
CA TYR A 89 3.05 0.03 8.63
C TYR A 89 4.23 0.22 7.69
N GLY A 90 5.45 -0.13 8.13
CA GLY A 90 6.61 -0.19 7.22
C GLY A 90 6.41 -1.21 6.10
N ALA A 91 5.83 -2.37 6.41
CA ALA A 91 5.51 -3.37 5.39
C ALA A 91 4.47 -2.87 4.38
N LEU A 92 3.48 -2.06 4.78
CA LEU A 92 2.54 -1.42 3.85
C LEU A 92 3.26 -0.50 2.86
N HIS A 93 4.19 0.33 3.34
CA HIS A 93 4.99 1.22 2.49
C HIS A 93 5.88 0.44 1.53
N GLY A 94 6.49 -0.66 2.00
CA GLY A 94 7.29 -1.54 1.16
C GLY A 94 6.48 -2.30 0.11
N LEU A 95 5.25 -2.72 0.43
CA LEU A 95 4.33 -3.31 -0.56
C LEU A 95 3.92 -2.29 -1.63
N GLU A 96 3.72 -1.03 -1.26
CA GLU A 96 3.45 0.04 -2.23
C GLU A 96 4.64 0.24 -3.16
N THR A 97 5.86 0.36 -2.63
CA THR A 97 7.08 0.44 -3.45
C THR A 97 7.25 -0.79 -4.35
N PHE A 98 7.02 -2.00 -3.82
CA PHE A 98 7.04 -3.23 -4.61
C PHE A 98 6.05 -3.17 -5.79
N SER A 99 4.83 -2.66 -5.57
CA SER A 99 3.82 -2.53 -6.63
C SER A 99 4.22 -1.57 -7.76
N GLN A 100 5.13 -0.64 -7.49
CA GLN A 100 5.64 0.33 -8.47
C GLN A 100 6.80 -0.26 -9.30
N LEU A 101 7.54 -1.21 -8.73
CA LEU A 101 8.62 -1.93 -9.43
C LEU A 101 8.11 -3.00 -10.41
N VAL A 102 6.90 -3.49 -10.17
CA VAL A 102 6.28 -4.50 -11.04
C VAL A 102 5.75 -3.85 -12.31
N SER A 103 6.38 -4.18 -13.43
CA SER A 103 5.87 -3.90 -14.78
C SER A 103 4.99 -5.06 -15.24
N ARG A 104 3.98 -4.74 -16.05
CA ARG A 104 3.14 -5.76 -16.69
C ARG A 104 3.78 -6.15 -18.01
N GLY A 105 4.17 -7.42 -18.14
CA GLY A 105 4.43 -8.02 -19.44
C GLY A 105 3.13 -8.61 -19.98
N SER A 106 2.73 -8.24 -21.20
CA SER A 106 1.71 -9.02 -21.91
C SER A 106 2.38 -10.29 -22.43
N GLY A 107 2.10 -11.44 -21.82
CA GLY A 107 2.55 -12.70 -22.38
C GLY A 107 1.89 -12.95 -23.74
N LEU A 108 2.61 -13.61 -24.64
CA LEU A 108 2.00 -14.30 -25.79
C LEU A 108 0.88 -15.18 -25.21
N ARG A 109 -0.39 -14.94 -25.57
CA ARG A 109 -1.63 -15.57 -25.03
C ARG A 109 -2.34 -14.85 -23.86
N GLY A 110 -2.19 -13.54 -23.69
CA GLY A 110 -3.09 -12.75 -22.84
C GLY A 110 -2.99 -12.98 -21.32
N LYS A 111 -2.01 -13.78 -20.87
CA LYS A 111 -1.68 -13.91 -19.44
C LYS A 111 -0.88 -12.70 -19.01
N CYS A 112 -1.36 -11.98 -18.01
CA CYS A 112 -0.62 -10.90 -17.38
C CYS A 112 0.51 -11.50 -16.54
N SER A 113 1.75 -11.29 -16.96
CA SER A 113 2.92 -11.63 -16.14
C SER A 113 3.40 -10.38 -15.41
N ALA A 114 3.67 -10.51 -14.12
CA ALA A 114 4.35 -9.50 -13.33
C ALA A 114 5.85 -9.68 -13.53
N VAL A 115 6.51 -8.68 -14.13
CA VAL A 115 7.94 -8.71 -14.40
C VAL A 115 8.60 -7.56 -13.65
N ILE A 116 9.70 -7.84 -12.96
CA ILE A 116 10.53 -6.80 -12.36
C ILE A 116 11.80 -6.70 -13.19
N ASN A 117 12.11 -5.51 -13.69
CA ASN A 117 13.29 -5.25 -14.50
C ASN A 117 14.54 -5.04 -13.61
N ALA A 118 14.86 -6.03 -12.79
CA ALA A 118 16.06 -6.01 -11.95
C ALA A 118 16.46 -7.45 -11.60
N SER A 119 17.68 -7.85 -11.98
CA SER A 119 18.28 -9.12 -11.54
C SER A 119 18.72 -9.06 -10.08
N ARG A 120 19.10 -7.87 -9.59
CA ARG A 120 19.39 -7.59 -8.20
C ARG A 120 18.91 -6.19 -7.82
N LEU A 121 18.27 -6.07 -6.67
CA LEU A 121 17.79 -4.78 -6.15
C LEU A 121 17.92 -4.78 -4.62
N ALA A 122 18.31 -3.64 -4.05
CA ALA A 122 18.29 -3.41 -2.62
C ALA A 122 17.80 -1.98 -2.35
N ILE A 123 16.70 -1.86 -1.60
CA ILE A 123 16.09 -0.61 -1.18
C ILE A 123 16.03 -0.63 0.34
N SER A 124 16.50 0.44 0.97
CA SER A 124 16.26 0.75 2.38
C SER A 124 15.64 2.14 2.42
N ASP A 125 14.46 2.25 3.00
CA ASP A 125 13.66 3.46 2.94
C ASP A 125 12.94 3.70 4.26
N ALA A 126 12.82 4.98 4.61
CA ALA A 126 12.17 5.46 5.81
C ALA A 126 11.73 6.91 5.60
N PRO A 127 10.57 7.32 6.14
CA PRO A 127 10.11 8.68 5.95
C PRO A 127 10.99 9.68 6.72
N ARG A 128 11.44 10.73 6.03
CA ARG A 128 12.15 11.86 6.66
C ARG A 128 11.31 12.54 7.75
N PHE A 129 10.01 12.70 7.51
CA PHE A 129 9.08 13.33 8.42
C PHE A 129 7.97 12.37 8.82
N ARG A 130 7.67 12.31 10.12
CA ARG A 130 6.67 11.38 10.68
C ARG A 130 5.23 11.81 10.41
N TRP A 131 4.99 13.10 10.18
CA TRP A 131 3.67 13.66 9.89
C TRP A 131 3.62 14.08 8.42
N ARG A 132 2.86 13.34 7.61
CA ARG A 132 2.71 13.59 6.17
C ARG A 132 1.23 13.60 5.85
N GLY A 133 0.67 14.82 5.88
CA GLY A 133 -0.77 15.02 5.93
C GLY A 133 -1.38 15.58 4.66
N LEU A 134 -2.67 15.30 4.48
CA LEU A 134 -3.56 15.98 3.55
C LEU A 134 -4.75 16.54 4.33
N MET A 135 -5.12 17.80 4.08
CA MET A 135 -6.33 18.39 4.67
C MET A 135 -7.52 18.23 3.73
N LEU A 136 -8.63 17.74 4.25
CA LEU A 136 -9.89 17.57 3.53
C LEU A 136 -10.99 18.35 4.24
N ASP A 137 -11.60 19.29 3.54
CA ASP A 137 -12.71 20.10 4.03
C ASP A 137 -14.02 19.61 3.41
N SER A 138 -14.84 18.94 4.24
CA SER A 138 -16.18 18.49 3.85
C SER A 138 -17.29 19.34 4.46
N ALA A 139 -16.93 20.45 5.11
CA ALA A 139 -17.89 21.35 5.76
C ALA A 139 -18.38 22.44 4.80
N ARG A 140 -17.51 22.96 3.93
CA ARG A 140 -17.88 23.98 2.94
C ARG A 140 -18.66 23.41 1.76
N HIS A 141 -18.31 22.20 1.35
CA HIS A 141 -19.02 21.43 0.34
C HIS A 141 -19.04 19.96 0.74
N TYR A 142 -20.17 19.30 0.55
CA TYR A 142 -20.28 17.87 0.82
C TYR A 142 -19.38 17.06 -0.14
N LEU A 143 -18.66 16.11 0.42
CA LEU A 143 -17.88 15.13 -0.33
C LEU A 143 -18.49 13.74 -0.12
N PRO A 144 -18.90 13.02 -1.19
CA PRO A 144 -19.34 11.64 -1.08
C PRO A 144 -18.27 10.76 -0.42
N VAL A 145 -18.69 9.74 0.33
CA VAL A 145 -17.79 8.83 1.04
C VAL A 145 -16.84 8.15 0.06
N GLU A 146 -17.31 7.81 -1.13
CA GLU A 146 -16.54 7.20 -2.20
C GLU A 146 -15.36 8.10 -2.61
N ALA A 147 -15.59 9.40 -2.73
CA ALA A 147 -14.54 10.37 -3.07
C ALA A 147 -13.47 10.47 -1.95
N ILE A 148 -13.90 10.44 -0.68
CA ILE A 148 -12.99 10.42 0.47
C ILE A 148 -12.17 9.12 0.49
N THR A 149 -12.80 7.97 0.21
CA THR A 149 -12.07 6.69 0.14
C THR A 149 -11.08 6.63 -1.02
N ALA A 150 -11.43 7.18 -2.18
CA ALA A 150 -10.50 7.31 -3.31
C ALA A 150 -9.31 8.22 -2.96
N MET A 151 -9.54 9.28 -2.19
CA MET A 151 -8.47 10.14 -1.66
C MET A 151 -7.55 9.36 -0.70
N LEU A 152 -8.11 8.52 0.18
CA LEU A 152 -7.32 7.66 1.07
C LEU A 152 -6.46 6.65 0.30
N ASP A 153 -6.98 6.11 -0.80
CA ASP A 153 -6.20 5.25 -1.70
C ASP A 153 -5.05 6.04 -2.36
N ALA A 154 -5.32 7.27 -2.83
CA ALA A 154 -4.31 8.17 -3.37
C ALA A 154 -3.22 8.55 -2.35
N MET A 155 -3.63 8.82 -1.11
CA MET A 155 -2.71 9.07 0.01
C MET A 155 -1.80 7.86 0.27
N SER A 156 -2.36 6.65 0.21
CA SER A 156 -1.62 5.39 0.37
C SER A 156 -0.54 5.21 -0.71
N PHE A 157 -0.86 5.49 -1.98
CA PHE A 157 0.13 5.45 -3.08
C PHE A 157 1.33 6.39 -2.84
N ASN A 158 1.08 7.53 -2.19
CA ASN A 158 2.07 8.56 -1.88
C ASN A 158 2.67 8.44 -0.47
N LYS A 159 2.38 7.35 0.26
CA LYS A 159 2.85 7.11 1.63
C LYS A 159 2.48 8.23 2.62
N LEU A 160 1.39 8.97 2.36
CA LEU A 160 0.79 9.93 3.30
C LEU A 160 0.07 9.16 4.41
N ASN A 161 0.18 9.64 5.65
CA ASN A 161 -0.27 8.88 6.83
C ASN A 161 -1.24 9.63 7.74
N VAL A 162 -1.52 10.91 7.45
CA VAL A 162 -2.47 11.72 8.22
C VAL A 162 -3.53 12.33 7.31
N LEU A 163 -4.81 12.01 7.57
CA LEU A 163 -5.93 12.77 7.01
C LEU A 163 -6.36 13.80 8.04
N HIS A 164 -6.11 15.07 7.78
CA HIS A 164 -6.64 16.17 8.59
C HIS A 164 -8.04 16.48 8.07
N TRP A 165 -9.05 15.91 8.71
CA TRP A 165 -10.44 16.04 8.28
C TRP A 165 -11.12 17.23 8.96
N HIS A 166 -11.24 18.33 8.21
CA HIS A 166 -12.03 19.49 8.58
C HIS A 166 -13.50 19.20 8.25
N ILE A 167 -14.21 18.59 9.20
CA ILE A 167 -15.53 18.01 8.95
C ILE A 167 -16.70 18.96 9.22
N SER A 168 -16.51 20.02 10.02
CA SER A 168 -17.56 20.97 10.40
C SER A 168 -17.07 22.42 10.34
N ASP A 169 -17.95 23.33 9.95
CA ASP A 169 -17.73 24.78 9.92
C ASP A 169 -19.09 25.48 10.06
N SER A 170 -19.11 26.80 10.04
CA SER A 170 -20.32 27.62 9.99
C SER A 170 -21.28 27.28 8.84
N GLN A 171 -20.79 26.76 7.72
CA GLN A 171 -21.63 26.45 6.56
C GLN A 171 -22.38 25.10 6.69
N SER A 172 -21.80 24.11 7.38
CA SER A 172 -22.49 22.83 7.58
C SER A 172 -21.91 21.99 8.72
N PHE A 173 -22.74 21.06 9.21
CA PHE A 173 -22.39 20.04 10.18
C PHE A 173 -22.81 18.65 9.65
N PRO A 174 -22.03 18.03 8.76
CA PRO A 174 -22.37 16.75 8.12
C PRO A 174 -22.15 15.52 9.02
N LEU A 175 -21.47 15.70 10.16
CA LEU A 175 -21.17 14.61 11.08
C LEU A 175 -22.42 14.22 11.88
N LEU A 176 -22.85 12.97 11.75
CA LEU A 176 -23.90 12.42 12.61
C LEU A 176 -23.35 12.14 14.00
N THR A 177 -23.70 12.98 14.98
CA THR A 177 -23.40 12.72 16.40
C THR A 177 -24.63 12.12 17.07
N LYS A 178 -24.50 10.93 17.67
CA LYS A 178 -25.54 10.40 18.56
C LYS A 178 -25.50 11.16 19.89
N ALA A 179 -26.41 12.10 20.08
CA ALA A 179 -26.72 12.57 21.43
C ALA A 179 -27.48 11.45 22.16
N ARG A 180 -27.09 11.11 23.39
CA ARG A 180 -27.95 10.30 24.27
C ARG A 180 -29.28 11.04 24.43
N GLY A 181 -30.38 10.32 24.30
CA GLY A 181 -31.72 10.87 24.24
C GLY A 181 -32.01 11.87 25.35
N VAL A 182 -32.48 13.05 24.95
CA VAL A 182 -33.42 13.80 25.78
C VAL A 182 -34.74 13.06 25.60
N SER A 183 -35.16 12.31 26.62
CA SER A 183 -36.55 11.90 26.71
C SER A 183 -37.38 13.17 26.82
N CYS A 184 -38.16 13.48 25.78
CA CYS A 184 -39.27 14.40 25.91
C CYS A 184 -40.37 13.74 26.74
#